data_AF-A0A370TLR1-F1
#
_entry.id   AF-A0A370TLR1-F1
#
_cell.length_a   1.000
_cell.length_b   1.000
_cell.length_c   1.000
_cell.angle_alpha   90.00
_cell.angle_beta   90.00
_cell.angle_gamma   90.00
#
_symmetry.space_group_name_H-M   'P 1'
#
loop_
_entity.id
_entity.type
_entity.pdbx_description
1 polymer ?
#
loop_
_entity_poly.entity_id
_entity_poly.type
_entity_poly.pdbx_seq_one_letter_code
_entity_poly.pdbx_strand_id
1 'polypeptide(L)'
;MSGYINVKPILYNDTDGQQEGQFSLIHIPLHLYSSLLQPILRVLLPNGGPIHNEDPEGPLEGVSVDNKHGFLNISVTPIECSIVCHKTWAQNVFDPVIGRLPEELSKQVQISKDTYMVFSVSSAGMEAGQRVMDLTAPLAMAGIPIFFITTYYTDFILVPSKDRQTVGEVLLERGFEFSENDSAYVAPIAFAHARSPSVSSEPSTPPPTNVPDLQARTFSHLKKRSVVPFVEPNLHLVQCSGKEILSGDDYLNRNMNGNSSNGNHNGHSWLDNIDPKLYIGIVSALVQRPRFLSITLAQDDAPSLLLDKNLLYLFGNSIAGDMDCDLVPIFLDLANLPFESTGIVCGVAGKLVDEMRGLQAINQEEGSLPELSYSSTARAGAVVLSCEESVRALSILLPLLETAEVT
;
A
#
# COMPACT_ATOMS: atom_id res chain seq x y z
N MET A 1 -9.54 -27.91 0.12
CA MET A 1 -10.41 -26.76 0.37
C MET A 1 -9.97 -25.70 -0.62
N SER A 2 -10.83 -25.28 -1.56
CA SER A 2 -10.49 -24.17 -2.46
C SER A 2 -10.24 -22.95 -1.59
N GLY A 3 -9.04 -22.36 -1.64
CA GLY A 3 -8.77 -21.11 -0.93
C GLY A 3 -9.66 -20.03 -1.53
N TYR A 4 -10.58 -19.48 -0.74
CA TYR A 4 -11.42 -18.37 -1.17
C TYR A 4 -10.60 -17.09 -0.99
N ILE A 5 -10.45 -16.31 -2.06
CA ILE A 5 -9.86 -14.97 -1.96
C ILE A 5 -11.00 -13.98 -1.83
N ASN A 6 -11.07 -13.30 -0.69
CA ASN A 6 -12.08 -12.28 -0.44
C ASN A 6 -11.50 -10.89 -0.72
N VAL A 7 -12.22 -10.09 -1.49
CA VAL A 7 -11.84 -8.72 -1.83
C VAL A 7 -12.88 -7.78 -1.22
N LYS A 8 -12.42 -6.84 -0.40
CA LYS A 8 -13.27 -5.87 0.27
C LYS A 8 -12.79 -4.45 -0.03
N PRO A 9 -13.62 -3.55 -0.57
CA PRO A 9 -13.27 -2.15 -0.72
C PRO A 9 -13.12 -1.47 0.65
N ILE A 10 -12.19 -0.53 0.75
CA ILE A 10 -12.10 0.34 1.92
C ILE A 10 -13.23 1.36 1.84
N LEU A 11 -14.10 1.30 2.85
CA LEU A 11 -15.25 2.18 2.97
C LEU A 11 -14.95 3.33 3.93
N TYR A 12 -15.74 4.39 3.79
CA TYR A 12 -15.76 5.54 4.68
C TYR A 12 -17.20 5.78 5.13
N ASN A 13 -17.39 6.03 6.42
CA ASN A 13 -18.69 6.40 6.97
C ASN A 13 -18.82 7.93 6.87
N ASP A 14 -19.77 8.39 6.07
CA ASP A 14 -20.20 9.79 6.03
C ASP A 14 -21.58 9.97 6.68
N THR A 15 -22.04 11.20 6.87
CA THR A 15 -23.36 11.52 7.46
C THR A 15 -24.53 10.88 6.70
N ASP A 16 -24.33 10.57 5.42
CA ASP A 16 -25.33 9.97 4.52
C ASP A 16 -25.20 8.43 4.37
N GLY A 17 -24.27 7.78 5.09
CA GLY A 17 -24.06 6.32 5.08
C GLY A 17 -22.64 5.89 4.71
N GLN A 18 -22.46 4.60 4.41
CA GLN A 18 -21.18 4.05 3.94
C GLN A 18 -20.96 4.39 2.46
N GLN A 19 -19.84 5.04 2.15
CA GLN A 19 -19.37 5.31 0.80
C GLN A 19 -18.02 4.65 0.55
N GLU A 20 -17.69 4.37 -0.71
CA GLU A 20 -16.34 3.90 -1.09
C GLU A 20 -15.31 5.02 -0.90
N GLY A 21 -14.20 4.72 -0.21
CA GLY A 21 -13.15 5.69 0.02
C GLY A 21 -12.46 6.12 -1.27
N GLN A 22 -12.28 7.43 -1.46
CA GLN A 22 -11.50 7.99 -2.56
C GLN A 22 -10.13 8.43 -2.06
N PHE A 23 -9.08 7.84 -2.63
CA PHE A 23 -7.70 8.05 -2.21
C PHE A 23 -6.90 8.77 -3.30
N SER A 24 -5.85 9.46 -2.90
CA SER A 24 -4.87 10.11 -3.77
C SER A 24 -3.49 9.59 -3.45
N LEU A 25 -2.67 9.48 -4.50
CA LEU A 25 -1.27 9.08 -4.40
C LEU A 25 -0.38 10.31 -4.56
N ILE A 26 0.53 10.51 -3.62
CA ILE A 26 1.41 11.68 -3.58
C ILE A 26 2.86 11.22 -3.67
N HIS A 27 3.58 11.72 -4.66
CA HIS A 27 5.03 11.61 -4.81
C HIS A 27 5.72 12.84 -4.21
N ILE A 28 6.69 12.60 -3.33
CA ILE A 28 7.56 13.61 -2.73
C ILE A 28 9.02 13.23 -3.00
N PRO A 29 9.76 14.03 -3.78
CA PRO A 29 11.20 13.87 -3.93
C PRO A 29 11.93 13.97 -2.58
N LEU A 30 12.95 13.13 -2.36
CA LEU A 30 13.63 13.06 -1.06
C LEU A 30 14.24 14.39 -0.58
N HIS A 31 14.66 15.27 -1.50
CA HIS A 31 15.19 16.58 -1.13
C HIS A 31 14.12 17.56 -0.64
N LEU A 32 12.84 17.30 -0.92
CA LEU A 32 11.68 18.07 -0.42
C LEU A 32 11.01 17.42 0.80
N TYR A 33 11.47 16.23 1.20
CA TYR A 33 10.90 15.50 2.32
C TYR A 33 10.77 16.36 3.59
N SER A 34 11.83 17.05 3.99
CA SER A 34 11.83 17.89 5.19
C SER A 34 10.84 19.05 5.09
N SER A 35 10.63 19.61 3.90
CA SER A 35 9.66 20.69 3.66
C SER A 35 8.21 20.21 3.79
N LEU A 36 7.98 18.90 3.59
CA LEU A 36 6.66 18.27 3.69
C LEU A 36 6.53 17.34 4.91
N LEU A 37 7.49 17.35 5.83
CA LEU A 37 7.39 16.54 7.05
C LEU A 37 6.19 16.96 7.91
N GLN A 38 5.92 18.26 8.02
CA GLN A 38 4.77 18.75 8.80
C GLN A 38 3.42 18.23 8.27
N PRO A 39 3.09 18.34 6.95
CA PRO A 39 1.84 17.76 6.45
C PRO A 39 1.80 16.23 6.56
N ILE A 40 2.94 15.52 6.42
CA ILE A 40 3.04 14.08 6.68
C ILE A 40 2.62 13.76 8.12
N LEU A 41 3.19 14.46 9.10
CA LEU A 41 2.85 14.26 10.51
C LEU A 41 1.40 14.64 10.81
N ARG A 42 0.86 15.66 10.14
CA ARG A 42 -0.54 16.10 10.28
C ARG A 42 -1.54 15.05 9.80
N VAL A 43 -1.23 14.29 8.75
CA VAL A 43 -2.11 13.19 8.32
C VAL A 43 -1.85 11.90 9.09
N LEU A 44 -0.66 11.68 9.63
CA LEU A 44 -0.36 10.53 10.49
C LEU A 44 -1.08 10.65 11.83
N LEU A 45 -0.96 11.81 12.47
CA LEU A 45 -1.55 12.08 13.78
C LEU A 45 -3.03 12.44 13.58
N PRO A 46 -3.95 11.74 14.23
CA PRO A 46 -5.37 12.02 14.07
C PRO A 46 -5.72 13.38 14.67
N ASN A 47 -6.48 14.14 13.89
CA ASN A 47 -6.93 15.48 14.23
C ASN A 47 -8.38 15.38 14.73
N GLY A 48 -8.53 15.14 16.03
CA GLY A 48 -9.80 15.16 16.75
C GLY A 48 -9.71 16.12 17.92
N GLY A 49 -9.71 17.43 17.64
CA GLY A 49 -9.98 18.42 18.67
C GLY A 49 -11.45 18.35 19.10
N PRO A 50 -11.81 18.79 20.32
CA PRO A 50 -13.21 18.95 20.69
C PRO A 50 -13.92 19.81 19.64
N ILE A 51 -15.10 19.38 19.21
CA ILE A 51 -15.95 20.10 18.24
C ILE A 51 -16.33 21.45 18.86
N HIS A 52 -15.50 22.47 18.66
CA HIS A 52 -15.89 23.85 18.87
C HIS A 52 -16.30 24.40 17.50
N ASN A 53 -17.55 24.84 17.40
CA ASN A 53 -18.17 25.42 16.20
C ASN A 53 -17.48 26.70 15.68
N GLU A 54 -16.32 27.07 16.22
CA GLU A 54 -15.56 28.29 15.90
C GLU A 54 -14.11 28.01 15.46
N ASP A 55 -13.64 26.76 15.44
CA ASP A 55 -12.31 26.46 14.89
C ASP A 55 -12.35 26.45 13.35
N PRO A 56 -11.48 27.21 12.66
CA PRO A 56 -11.46 27.31 11.20
C PRO A 56 -11.06 26.00 10.50
N GLU A 57 -10.47 25.06 11.25
CA GLU A 57 -10.09 23.72 10.79
C GLU A 57 -11.01 22.70 11.47
N GLY A 58 -12.17 22.41 10.86
CA GLY A 58 -13.04 21.32 11.30
C GLY A 58 -12.34 19.94 11.26
N PRO A 59 -12.97 18.87 11.78
CA PRO A 59 -12.39 17.52 11.72
C PRO A 59 -12.03 17.17 10.27
N LEU A 60 -10.85 16.60 10.07
CA LEU A 60 -10.42 16.21 8.73
C LEU A 60 -11.34 15.10 8.21
N GLU A 61 -12.13 15.41 7.19
CA GLU A 61 -12.92 14.45 6.43
C GLU A 61 -12.00 13.34 5.90
N GLY A 62 -12.28 12.06 6.19
CA GLY A 62 -11.40 10.92 5.89
C GLY A 62 -10.95 10.10 7.11
N VAL A 63 -11.23 10.59 8.32
CA VAL A 63 -11.15 9.81 9.56
C VAL A 63 -12.54 9.23 9.87
N SER A 64 -12.65 7.92 10.10
CA SER A 64 -13.92 7.26 10.43
C SER A 64 -14.54 7.83 11.72
N VAL A 65 -15.82 7.52 11.97
CA VAL A 65 -16.54 7.91 13.19
C VAL A 65 -15.79 7.51 14.47
N ASP A 66 -14.97 6.45 14.40
CA ASP A 66 -14.14 5.97 15.51
C ASP A 66 -12.76 6.66 15.59
N ASN A 67 -12.56 7.75 14.85
CA ASN A 67 -11.30 8.44 14.66
C ASN A 67 -10.17 7.54 14.09
N LYS A 68 -10.52 6.50 13.31
CA LYS A 68 -9.55 5.64 12.61
C LYS A 68 -9.32 6.11 11.17
N HIS A 69 -8.10 5.89 10.67
CA HIS A 69 -7.80 6.06 9.25
C HIS A 69 -8.61 5.05 8.43
N GLY A 70 -9.32 5.50 7.38
CA GLY A 70 -9.90 4.56 6.41
C GLY A 70 -8.80 3.75 5.73
N PHE A 71 -7.87 4.45 5.09
CA PHE A 71 -6.58 3.92 4.64
C PHE A 71 -5.56 5.06 4.54
N LEU A 72 -4.39 4.86 5.16
CA LEU A 72 -3.23 5.74 5.04
C LEU A 72 -2.00 4.86 4.85
N ASN A 73 -1.24 5.10 3.78
CA ASN A 73 0.08 4.52 3.61
C ASN A 73 1.11 5.64 3.47
N ILE A 74 2.21 5.57 4.24
CA ILE A 74 3.34 6.48 4.15
C ILE A 74 4.59 5.63 3.95
N SER A 75 5.21 5.73 2.78
CA SER A 75 6.43 4.98 2.43
C SER A 75 7.58 5.93 2.12
N VAL A 76 8.65 5.88 2.90
CA VAL A 76 9.94 6.51 2.61
C VAL A 76 10.88 5.41 2.13
N THR A 77 11.52 5.61 0.99
CA THR A 77 12.46 4.68 0.35
C THR A 77 13.75 5.43 -0.03
N PRO A 78 14.80 4.73 -0.51
CA PRO A 78 15.98 5.39 -1.06
C PRO A 78 15.73 6.25 -2.32
N ILE A 79 14.57 6.08 -2.96
CA ILE A 79 14.20 6.79 -4.20
C ILE A 79 13.33 8.03 -3.88
N GLU A 80 12.34 7.88 -3.01
CA GLU A 80 11.30 8.87 -2.78
C GLU A 80 10.56 8.70 -1.45
N CYS A 81 9.70 9.67 -1.11
CA CYS A 81 8.58 9.47 -0.20
C CYS A 81 7.27 9.42 -1.00
N SER A 82 6.43 8.43 -0.70
CA SER A 82 5.13 8.20 -1.30
C SER A 82 4.06 8.16 -0.21
N ILE A 83 2.91 8.76 -0.49
CA ILE A 83 1.79 8.80 0.46
C ILE A 83 0.51 8.41 -0.28
N VAL A 84 -0.23 7.46 0.27
CA VAL A 84 -1.62 7.20 -0.11
C VAL A 84 -2.48 7.71 1.04
N CYS A 85 -3.33 8.69 0.77
CA CYS A 85 -4.23 9.24 1.78
C CYS A 85 -5.59 9.57 1.16
N HIS A 86 -6.56 9.88 2.00
CA HIS A 86 -7.87 10.32 1.51
C HIS A 86 -7.72 11.56 0.62
N LYS A 87 -8.50 11.65 -0.45
CA LYS A 87 -8.41 12.73 -1.45
C LYS A 87 -8.50 14.12 -0.83
N THR A 88 -9.37 14.29 0.16
CA THR A 88 -9.53 15.56 0.89
C THR A 88 -8.26 15.96 1.63
N TRP A 89 -7.44 15.02 2.10
CA TRP A 89 -6.17 15.34 2.78
C TRP A 89 -5.10 15.77 1.79
N ALA A 90 -5.04 15.14 0.62
CA ALA A 90 -4.19 15.65 -0.46
C ALA A 90 -4.53 17.12 -0.78
N GLN A 91 -5.82 17.45 -0.88
CA GLN A 91 -6.31 18.78 -1.23
C GLN A 91 -6.21 19.82 -0.09
N ASN A 92 -6.49 19.43 1.15
CA ASN A 92 -6.61 20.37 2.25
C ASN A 92 -5.34 20.45 3.11
N VAL A 93 -4.49 19.42 3.09
CA VAL A 93 -3.27 19.35 3.90
C VAL A 93 -2.02 19.51 3.04
N PHE A 94 -1.90 18.78 1.92
CA PHE A 94 -0.69 18.81 1.10
C PHE A 94 -0.65 19.97 0.10
N ASP A 95 -1.70 20.14 -0.70
CA ASP A 95 -1.77 21.21 -1.73
C ASP A 95 -1.42 22.61 -1.19
N PRO A 96 -1.92 23.07 -0.03
CA PRO A 96 -1.57 24.39 0.50
C PRO A 96 -0.10 24.52 0.92
N VAL A 97 0.54 23.42 1.33
CA VAL A 97 1.97 23.43 1.67
C VAL A 97 2.81 23.41 0.40
N ILE A 98 2.43 22.59 -0.59
CA ILE A 98 3.09 22.50 -1.90
C ILE A 98 3.01 23.84 -2.63
N GLY A 99 1.85 24.51 -2.62
CA GLY A 99 1.65 25.81 -3.26
C GLY A 99 2.45 26.96 -2.64
N ARG A 100 3.00 26.77 -1.43
CA ARG A 100 3.91 27.73 -0.78
C ARG A 100 5.38 27.50 -1.14
N LEU A 101 5.72 26.38 -1.77
CA LEU A 101 7.07 26.13 -2.26
C LEU A 101 7.36 27.02 -3.49
N PRO A 102 8.63 27.33 -3.77
CA PRO A 102 9.04 27.91 -5.05
C PRO A 102 8.48 27.10 -6.22
N GLU A 103 8.08 27.77 -7.32
CA GLU A 103 7.39 27.15 -8.46
C GLU A 103 8.17 25.96 -9.06
N GLU A 104 9.50 26.03 -9.08
CA GLU A 104 10.35 24.94 -9.58
C GLU A 104 10.35 23.72 -8.67
N LEU A 105 10.17 23.91 -7.35
CA LEU A 105 10.12 22.83 -6.37
C LEU A 105 8.72 22.25 -6.26
N SER A 106 7.67 23.08 -6.31
CA SER A 106 6.29 22.62 -6.24
C SER A 106 5.93 21.66 -7.38
N LYS A 107 6.44 21.91 -8.60
CA LYS A 107 6.26 21.03 -9.77
C LYS A 107 6.91 19.66 -9.64
N GLN A 108 7.84 19.48 -8.72
CA GLN A 108 8.51 18.18 -8.50
C GLN A 108 7.71 17.28 -7.56
N VAL A 109 6.88 17.86 -6.70
CA VAL A 109 5.88 17.11 -5.91
C VAL A 109 4.70 16.83 -6.82
N GLN A 110 4.20 15.59 -6.82
CA GLN A 110 3.09 15.22 -7.69
C GLN A 110 1.99 14.54 -6.90
N ILE A 111 0.78 15.09 -7.00
CA ILE A 111 -0.43 14.44 -6.55
C ILE A 111 -1.09 13.82 -7.79
N SER A 112 -1.55 12.57 -7.66
CA SER A 112 -2.20 11.85 -8.75
C SER A 112 -3.42 12.62 -9.26
N LYS A 113 -3.58 12.64 -10.59
CA LYS A 113 -4.76 13.24 -11.23
C LYS A 113 -5.98 12.36 -11.06
N ASP A 114 -5.77 11.05 -11.19
CA ASP A 114 -6.79 10.05 -10.92
C ASP A 114 -6.93 9.86 -9.41
N THR A 115 -8.16 9.61 -8.98
CA THR A 115 -8.46 9.07 -7.65
C THR A 115 -8.36 7.56 -7.70
N TYR A 116 -8.05 6.96 -6.55
CA TYR A 116 -7.93 5.52 -6.39
C TYR A 116 -8.96 5.00 -5.40
N MET A 117 -9.43 3.78 -5.65
CA MET A 117 -10.09 2.97 -4.62
C MET A 117 -9.07 1.96 -4.10
N VAL A 118 -9.15 1.68 -2.81
CA VAL A 118 -8.31 0.69 -2.15
C VAL A 118 -9.16 -0.53 -1.88
N PHE A 119 -8.68 -1.71 -2.22
CA PHE A 119 -9.28 -2.98 -1.80
C PHE A 119 -8.31 -3.72 -0.89
N SER A 120 -8.81 -4.15 0.28
CA SER A 120 -8.18 -5.17 1.10
C SER A 120 -8.44 -6.55 0.51
N VAL A 121 -7.40 -7.39 0.51
CA VAL A 121 -7.46 -8.74 -0.01
C VAL A 121 -7.09 -9.71 1.11
N SER A 122 -8.03 -10.56 1.48
CA SER A 122 -7.80 -11.65 2.42
C SER A 122 -7.63 -12.95 1.64
N SER A 123 -6.45 -13.57 1.78
CA SER A 123 -6.18 -14.89 1.20
C SER A 123 -5.80 -15.88 2.30
N ALA A 124 -6.79 -16.44 2.98
CA ALA A 124 -6.51 -17.50 3.94
C ALA A 124 -5.96 -18.74 3.20
N GLY A 125 -4.73 -19.15 3.52
CA GLY A 125 -4.12 -20.40 3.05
C GLY A 125 -3.46 -20.38 1.67
N MET A 126 -3.16 -19.21 1.10
CA MET A 126 -2.34 -19.10 -0.12
C MET A 126 -0.89 -18.75 0.20
N GLU A 127 0.04 -19.32 -0.56
CA GLU A 127 1.45 -18.92 -0.54
C GLU A 127 1.61 -17.48 -1.07
N ALA A 128 2.51 -16.70 -0.46
CA ALA A 128 2.61 -15.25 -0.69
C ALA A 128 2.84 -14.90 -2.17
N GLY A 129 3.79 -15.56 -2.83
CA GLY A 129 4.07 -15.32 -4.26
C GLY A 129 2.89 -15.68 -5.18
N GLN A 130 2.14 -16.75 -4.85
CA GLN A 130 0.98 -17.16 -5.63
C GLN A 130 -0.20 -16.19 -5.44
N ARG A 131 -0.41 -15.68 -4.22
CA ARG A 131 -1.41 -14.65 -3.93
C ARG A 131 -1.20 -13.40 -4.78
N VAL A 132 0.02 -12.87 -4.82
CA VAL A 132 0.35 -11.69 -5.65
C VAL A 132 0.02 -11.97 -7.11
N MET A 133 0.34 -13.16 -7.61
CA MET A 133 0.10 -13.50 -9.01
C MET A 133 -1.38 -13.65 -9.36
N ASP A 134 -2.12 -14.41 -8.57
CA ASP A 134 -3.53 -14.70 -8.85
C ASP A 134 -4.38 -13.43 -8.82
N LEU A 135 -4.01 -12.48 -7.97
CA LEU A 135 -4.69 -11.19 -7.87
C LEU A 135 -4.29 -10.20 -8.96
N THR A 136 -2.99 -10.11 -9.29
CA THR A 136 -2.49 -9.04 -10.17
C THR A 136 -2.54 -9.41 -11.66
N ALA A 137 -2.48 -10.70 -12.01
CA ALA A 137 -2.53 -11.14 -13.40
C ALA A 137 -3.85 -10.78 -14.12
N PRO A 138 -5.05 -11.01 -13.55
CA PRO A 138 -6.31 -10.64 -14.20
C PRO A 138 -6.39 -9.14 -14.52
N LEU A 139 -6.01 -8.29 -13.55
CA LEU A 139 -6.04 -6.83 -13.69
C LEU A 139 -5.03 -6.35 -14.73
N ALA A 140 -3.83 -6.92 -14.72
CA ALA A 140 -2.80 -6.59 -15.70
C ALA A 140 -3.20 -7.01 -17.13
N MET A 141 -3.88 -8.15 -17.29
CA MET A 141 -4.41 -8.63 -18.57
C MET A 141 -5.54 -7.73 -19.10
N ALA A 142 -6.34 -7.15 -18.20
CA ALA A 142 -7.35 -6.16 -18.52
C ALA A 142 -6.76 -4.76 -18.76
N GLY A 143 -5.45 -4.57 -18.62
CA GLY A 143 -4.79 -3.27 -18.82
C GLY A 143 -5.08 -2.27 -17.70
N ILE A 144 -5.44 -2.72 -16.50
CA ILE A 144 -5.71 -1.86 -15.35
C ILE A 144 -4.40 -1.62 -14.58
N PRO A 145 -3.97 -0.36 -14.40
CA PRO A 145 -2.78 -0.07 -13.60
C PRO A 145 -3.12 -0.21 -12.12
N ILE A 146 -2.19 -0.79 -11.35
CA ILE A 146 -2.40 -1.06 -9.93
C ILE A 146 -1.18 -0.63 -9.12
N PHE A 147 -1.42 -0.26 -7.86
CA PHE A 147 -0.40 -0.29 -6.82
C PHE A 147 -0.72 -1.42 -5.86
N PHE A 148 0.28 -2.21 -5.53
CA PHE A 148 0.16 -3.36 -4.64
C PHE A 148 1.00 -3.13 -3.39
N ILE A 149 0.40 -3.28 -2.21
CA ILE A 149 1.05 -3.06 -0.92
C ILE A 149 0.79 -4.28 -0.04
N THR A 150 1.83 -5.09 0.18
CA THR A 150 1.79 -6.11 1.24
C THR A 150 2.00 -5.47 2.61
N THR A 151 1.13 -5.84 3.56
CA THR A 151 1.24 -5.44 4.97
C THR A 151 1.28 -6.67 5.88
N TYR A 152 1.41 -6.45 7.19
CA TYR A 152 1.53 -7.53 8.18
C TYR A 152 0.32 -8.47 8.19
N TYR A 153 -0.88 -7.94 7.93
CA TYR A 153 -2.13 -8.72 7.99
C TYR A 153 -2.75 -8.94 6.62
N THR A 154 -2.72 -7.90 5.78
CA THR A 154 -3.57 -7.81 4.59
C THR A 154 -2.78 -7.25 3.41
N ASP A 155 -3.06 -7.76 2.22
CA ASP A 155 -2.58 -7.15 0.99
C ASP A 155 -3.59 -6.12 0.49
N PHE A 156 -3.10 -4.96 0.05
CA PHE A 156 -3.93 -3.90 -0.49
C PHE A 156 -3.62 -3.65 -1.96
N ILE A 157 -4.67 -3.48 -2.75
CA ILE A 157 -4.57 -3.02 -4.13
C ILE A 157 -5.24 -1.67 -4.30
N LEU A 158 -4.52 -0.75 -4.93
CA LEU A 158 -5.06 0.52 -5.37
C LEU A 158 -5.34 0.41 -6.86
N VAL A 159 -6.55 0.77 -7.26
CA VAL A 159 -6.96 0.82 -8.66
C VAL A 159 -7.59 2.19 -8.95
N PRO A 160 -7.43 2.76 -10.15
CA PRO A 160 -8.09 4.02 -10.50
C PRO A 160 -9.61 3.89 -10.33
N SER A 161 -10.25 4.89 -9.71
CA SER A 161 -11.70 4.88 -9.47
C SER A 161 -12.52 4.77 -10.77
N LYS A 162 -11.97 5.26 -11.88
CA LYS A 162 -12.60 5.16 -13.21
C LYS A 162 -12.74 3.71 -13.72
N ASP A 163 -11.88 2.80 -13.23
CA ASP A 163 -11.83 1.40 -13.66
C ASP A 163 -12.66 0.48 -12.73
N ARG A 164 -13.45 1.05 -11.80
CA ARG A 164 -14.23 0.33 -10.78
C ARG A 164 -15.02 -0.86 -11.32
N GLN A 165 -15.81 -0.63 -12.36
CA GLN A 165 -16.72 -1.64 -12.92
C GLN A 165 -15.92 -2.79 -13.53
N THR A 166 -14.90 -2.45 -14.32
CA THR A 166 -14.02 -3.44 -14.96
C THR A 166 -13.25 -4.26 -13.93
N VAL A 167 -12.79 -3.66 -12.83
CA VAL A 167 -12.13 -4.38 -11.73
C VAL A 167 -13.10 -5.40 -11.10
N GLY A 168 -14.34 -4.99 -10.82
CA GLY A 168 -15.36 -5.89 -10.29
C GLY A 168 -15.64 -7.09 -11.21
N GLU A 169 -15.86 -6.83 -12.50
CA GLU A 169 -16.10 -7.86 -13.51
C GLU A 169 -14.92 -8.83 -13.63
N VAL A 170 -13.70 -8.30 -13.76
CA VAL A 170 -12.48 -9.10 -13.95
C VAL A 170 -12.18 -10.00 -12.74
N LEU A 171 -12.39 -9.50 -11.53
CA LEU A 171 -12.18 -10.29 -10.31
C LEU A 171 -13.26 -11.36 -10.16
N LEU A 172 -14.54 -11.03 -10.40
CA LEU A 172 -15.64 -12.02 -10.34
C LEU A 172 -15.47 -13.14 -11.37
N GLU A 173 -15.08 -12.82 -12.60
CA GLU A 173 -14.81 -13.82 -13.66
C GLU A 173 -13.70 -14.81 -13.29
N ARG A 174 -12.81 -14.43 -12.37
CA ARG A 174 -11.71 -15.26 -11.87
C ARG A 174 -12.02 -15.95 -10.54
N GLY A 175 -13.26 -15.86 -10.07
CA GLY A 175 -13.73 -16.55 -8.87
C GLY A 175 -13.38 -15.85 -7.55
N PHE A 176 -13.04 -14.56 -7.59
CA PHE A 176 -12.94 -13.76 -6.37
C PHE A 176 -14.33 -13.42 -5.87
N GLU A 177 -14.50 -13.40 -4.54
CA GLU A 177 -15.76 -13.04 -3.90
C GLU A 177 -15.64 -11.68 -3.21
N PHE A 178 -16.64 -10.82 -3.42
CA PHE A 178 -16.79 -9.58 -2.68
C PHE A 178 -17.56 -9.83 -1.39
N SER A 179 -17.16 -9.17 -0.29
CA SER A 179 -17.78 -9.37 1.03
C SER A 179 -19.29 -9.06 1.03
N GLU A 180 -20.09 -9.78 1.85
CA GLU A 180 -21.56 -9.80 1.79
C GLU A 180 -22.25 -8.42 1.98
N ASN A 181 -21.54 -7.41 2.51
CA ASN A 181 -22.05 -6.04 2.63
C ASN A 181 -21.88 -5.19 1.36
N ASP A 182 -21.12 -5.67 0.36
CA ASP A 182 -20.77 -4.94 -0.86
C ASP A 182 -21.67 -5.32 -2.05
N SER A 183 -22.98 -5.35 -1.81
CA SER A 183 -24.03 -5.69 -2.81
C SER A 183 -24.00 -4.86 -4.11
N ALA A 184 -23.20 -3.78 -4.16
CA ALA A 184 -22.95 -2.97 -5.35
C ALA A 184 -22.05 -3.64 -6.42
N TYR A 185 -21.37 -4.76 -6.09
CA TYR A 185 -20.57 -5.53 -7.06
C TYR A 185 -21.34 -6.70 -7.68
N VAL A 186 -22.50 -7.06 -7.11
CA VAL A 186 -23.36 -8.15 -7.61
C VAL A 186 -24.57 -7.55 -8.32
N ALA A 187 -24.37 -7.03 -9.54
CA ALA A 187 -25.52 -6.73 -10.39
C ALA A 187 -26.13 -8.05 -10.91
N PRO A 188 -27.48 -8.21 -10.92
CA PRO A 188 -28.11 -9.43 -11.41
C PRO A 188 -27.95 -9.53 -12.93
N ILE A 189 -27.63 -10.73 -13.40
CA ILE A 189 -27.58 -11.09 -14.83
C ILE A 189 -28.95 -10.80 -15.46
N ALA A 190 -29.02 -9.74 -16.26
CA ALA A 190 -30.07 -9.53 -17.26
C ALA A 190 -29.47 -8.87 -18.50
N PHE A 191 -29.38 -9.65 -19.58
CA PHE A 191 -28.91 -9.26 -20.89
C PHE A 191 -29.62 -8.01 -21.46
N ALA A 192 -28.85 -7.05 -22.00
CA ALA A 192 -29.18 -6.37 -23.26
C ALA A 192 -27.98 -5.59 -23.81
N HIS A 193 -27.64 -5.87 -25.07
CA HIS A 193 -26.67 -5.14 -25.87
C HIS A 193 -26.98 -3.64 -25.97
N ALA A 194 -26.02 -2.78 -25.66
CA ALA A 194 -25.93 -1.42 -26.19
C ALA A 194 -24.46 -1.00 -26.31
N ARG A 195 -23.86 -1.22 -27.49
CA ARG A 195 -22.61 -0.57 -27.88
C ARG A 195 -22.90 0.92 -28.08
N SER A 196 -22.39 1.76 -27.18
CA SER A 196 -22.23 3.19 -27.42
C SER A 196 -20.74 3.54 -27.46
N PRO A 197 -20.29 4.43 -28.36
CA PRO A 197 -18.88 4.61 -28.64
C PRO A 197 -18.26 5.64 -27.69
N SER A 198 -17.38 5.20 -26.80
CA SER A 198 -16.50 6.11 -26.06
C SER A 198 -15.27 6.42 -26.91
N VAL A 199 -15.15 7.68 -27.31
CA VAL A 199 -13.94 8.26 -27.87
C VAL A 199 -13.01 8.56 -26.68
N SER A 200 -12.07 7.65 -26.40
CA SER A 200 -10.95 7.90 -25.49
C SER A 200 -9.77 7.03 -25.94
N SER A 201 -8.68 7.71 -26.33
CA SER A 201 -7.34 7.22 -26.70
C SER A 201 -7.11 5.71 -26.57
N GLU A 202 -6.99 5.04 -27.72
CA GLU A 202 -6.58 3.64 -27.82
C GLU A 202 -5.24 3.40 -27.10
N PRO A 203 -5.09 2.34 -26.28
CA PRO A 203 -3.79 1.89 -25.84
C PRO A 203 -3.00 1.44 -27.08
N SER A 204 -1.80 1.97 -27.27
CA SER A 204 -0.99 1.78 -28.49
C SER A 204 -0.47 0.34 -28.70
N THR A 205 -0.85 -0.60 -27.83
CA THR A 205 -0.48 -2.02 -27.92
C THR A 205 -1.68 -2.89 -27.56
N PRO A 206 -1.96 -3.97 -28.31
CA PRO A 206 -3.04 -4.90 -27.98
C PRO A 206 -2.82 -5.50 -26.57
N PRO A 207 -3.87 -5.91 -25.84
CA PRO A 207 -3.70 -6.56 -24.54
C PRO A 207 -2.84 -7.83 -24.64
N PRO A 208 -2.11 -8.21 -23.57
CA PRO A 208 -1.37 -9.47 -23.54
C PRO A 208 -2.31 -10.66 -23.69
N THR A 209 -1.85 -11.72 -24.33
CA THR A 209 -2.68 -12.92 -24.60
C THR A 209 -2.53 -14.03 -23.56
N ASN A 210 -1.44 -13.99 -22.77
CA ASN A 210 -1.17 -14.91 -21.66
C ASN A 210 -0.12 -14.31 -20.70
N VAL A 211 0.09 -14.95 -19.54
CA VAL A 211 1.05 -14.50 -18.51
C VAL A 211 2.50 -14.42 -19.02
N PRO A 212 3.03 -15.42 -19.78
CA PRO A 212 4.38 -15.29 -20.37
C PRO A 212 4.56 -14.09 -21.30
N ASP A 213 3.59 -13.82 -22.18
CA ASP A 213 3.58 -12.63 -23.06
C ASP A 213 3.54 -11.34 -22.23
N LEU A 214 2.73 -11.31 -21.16
CA LEU A 214 2.67 -10.20 -20.22
C LEU A 214 4.04 -9.95 -19.57
N GLN A 215 4.68 -10.98 -19.02
CA GLN A 215 6.02 -10.88 -18.42
C GLN A 215 7.03 -10.34 -19.44
N ALA A 216 7.09 -10.92 -20.64
CA ALA A 216 8.03 -10.49 -21.69
C ALA A 216 7.86 -9.00 -22.07
N ARG A 217 6.60 -8.54 -22.17
CA ARG A 217 6.29 -7.12 -22.42
C ARG A 217 6.69 -6.24 -21.25
N THR A 218 6.44 -6.66 -20.01
CA THR A 218 6.85 -5.93 -18.81
C THR A 218 8.36 -5.70 -18.80
N PHE A 219 9.17 -6.75 -18.96
CA PHE A 219 10.64 -6.61 -18.97
C PHE A 219 11.14 -5.80 -20.17
N SER A 220 10.53 -5.94 -21.34
CA SER A 220 10.84 -5.09 -22.50
C SER A 220 10.58 -3.62 -22.22
N HIS A 221 9.46 -3.31 -21.53
CA HIS A 221 9.11 -1.94 -21.15
C HIS A 221 10.06 -1.38 -20.09
N LEU A 222 10.34 -2.15 -19.03
CA LEU A 222 11.27 -1.75 -17.97
C LEU A 222 12.69 -1.51 -18.52
N LYS A 223 13.18 -2.40 -19.39
CA LYS A 223 14.47 -2.24 -20.06
C LYS A 223 14.52 -1.01 -20.96
N LYS A 224 13.47 -0.75 -21.74
CA LYS A 224 13.36 0.46 -22.57
C LYS A 224 13.41 1.75 -21.75
N ARG A 225 12.99 1.69 -20.49
CA ARG A 225 12.99 2.81 -19.54
C ARG A 225 14.23 2.84 -18.64
N SER A 226 15.22 1.99 -18.91
CA SER A 226 16.48 1.89 -18.16
C SER A 226 16.26 1.64 -16.67
N VAL A 227 15.24 0.85 -16.32
CA VAL A 227 15.01 0.41 -14.95
C VAL A 227 16.06 -0.64 -14.62
N VAL A 228 16.87 -0.39 -13.59
CA VAL A 228 17.88 -1.34 -13.10
C VAL A 228 17.49 -1.76 -11.68
N PRO A 229 17.32 -3.06 -11.39
CA PRO A 229 17.02 -3.52 -10.06
C PRO A 229 18.26 -3.36 -9.16
N PHE A 230 18.08 -2.89 -7.93
CA PHE A 230 19.19 -2.74 -7.00
C PHE A 230 18.79 -3.04 -5.56
N VAL A 231 19.79 -3.41 -4.75
CA VAL A 231 19.67 -3.55 -3.30
C VAL A 231 20.49 -2.46 -2.64
N GLU A 232 19.90 -1.79 -1.66
CA GLU A 232 20.58 -0.75 -0.90
C GLU A 232 21.53 -1.40 0.14
N PRO A 233 22.84 -1.07 0.16
CA PRO A 233 23.79 -1.75 1.05
C PRO A 233 23.45 -1.58 2.53
N ASN A 234 23.54 -2.67 3.30
CA ASN A 234 23.23 -2.70 4.73
C ASN A 234 21.80 -2.27 5.09
N LEU A 235 20.86 -2.31 4.13
CA LEU A 235 19.45 -2.09 4.41
C LEU A 235 18.78 -3.44 4.63
N HIS A 236 18.41 -3.69 5.89
CA HIS A 236 17.73 -4.90 6.34
C HIS A 236 16.39 -4.49 6.92
N LEU A 237 15.32 -5.14 6.50
CA LEU A 237 13.96 -4.80 6.89
C LEU A 237 13.37 -5.84 7.83
N VAL A 238 12.44 -5.36 8.64
CA VAL A 238 11.59 -6.18 9.50
C VAL A 238 10.13 -5.74 9.32
N GLN A 239 9.23 -6.71 9.35
CA GLN A 239 7.80 -6.47 9.24
C GLN A 239 7.15 -6.66 10.61
N CYS A 240 6.47 -5.62 11.06
CA CYS A 240 5.90 -5.54 12.40
C CYS A 240 4.46 -5.03 12.36
N SER A 241 3.73 -5.36 13.41
CA SER A 241 2.42 -4.82 13.74
C SER A 241 2.51 -3.97 15.00
N GLY A 242 1.76 -2.87 15.06
CA GLY A 242 1.53 -2.11 16.28
C GLY A 242 0.65 -2.90 17.24
N LYS A 243 1.00 -2.91 18.53
CA LYS A 243 0.14 -3.53 19.54
C LYS A 243 -1.05 -2.63 19.84
N GLU A 244 -2.25 -3.18 19.70
CA GLU A 244 -3.45 -2.57 20.28
C GLU A 244 -3.42 -2.72 21.81
N ILE A 245 -3.81 -1.67 22.53
CA ILE A 245 -3.93 -1.75 23.98
C ILE A 245 -5.18 -2.62 24.27
N LEU A 246 -4.98 -3.89 24.58
CA LEU A 246 -6.04 -4.69 25.19
C LEU A 246 -6.36 -4.05 26.54
N SER A 247 -7.62 -3.71 26.79
CA SER A 247 -8.11 -3.05 28.03
C SER A 247 -7.96 -3.89 29.32
N GLY A 248 -7.01 -4.83 29.37
CA GLY A 248 -6.74 -5.74 30.49
C GLY A 248 -5.43 -5.49 31.24
N ASP A 249 -4.51 -4.65 30.74
CA ASP A 249 -3.24 -4.35 31.42
C ASP A 249 -3.33 -3.13 32.36
N ASP A 250 -4.48 -2.97 33.00
CA ASP A 250 -4.78 -1.92 33.97
C ASP A 250 -4.19 -2.27 35.35
N TYR A 251 -2.88 -2.49 35.43
CA TYR A 251 -2.15 -2.68 36.69
C TYR A 251 -1.70 -1.35 37.33
N LEU A 252 -2.04 -0.20 36.74
CA LEU A 252 -1.66 1.11 37.27
C LEU A 252 -2.83 1.98 37.76
N ASN A 253 -4.10 1.60 37.55
CA ASN A 253 -5.22 2.42 38.01
C ASN A 253 -5.80 1.96 39.36
N ARG A 254 -4.92 1.82 40.36
CA ARG A 254 -5.31 1.59 41.76
C ARG A 254 -5.35 2.90 42.54
N ASN A 255 -6.22 3.84 42.13
CA ASN A 255 -6.84 4.82 43.05
C ASN A 255 -7.81 5.74 42.29
N MET A 256 -9.10 5.43 42.29
CA MET A 256 -10.14 6.46 42.44
C MET A 256 -11.40 5.83 43.02
N ASN A 257 -11.50 5.96 44.34
CA ASN A 257 -12.74 5.85 45.09
C ASN A 257 -13.57 7.10 44.71
N GLY A 258 -14.60 6.96 43.87
CA GLY A 258 -15.29 8.11 43.30
C GLY A 258 -16.66 7.77 42.73
N ASN A 259 -17.65 7.74 43.61
CA ASN A 259 -19.08 7.72 43.34
C ASN A 259 -19.50 8.81 42.32
N SER A 260 -19.93 8.44 41.11
CA SER A 260 -20.93 9.20 40.33
C SER A 260 -21.47 8.43 39.12
N SER A 261 -22.72 8.01 39.29
CA SER A 261 -23.71 7.89 38.22
C SER A 261 -23.97 9.24 37.56
N ASN A 262 -23.61 9.41 36.28
CA ASN A 262 -24.44 10.14 35.31
C ASN A 262 -23.91 9.90 33.89
N GLY A 263 -24.81 9.49 32.99
CA GLY A 263 -24.49 9.23 31.59
C GLY A 263 -24.15 10.52 30.85
N ASN A 264 -22.91 10.60 30.37
CA ASN A 264 -22.51 11.45 29.28
C ASN A 264 -21.67 10.58 28.35
N HIS A 265 -22.12 10.34 27.11
CA HIS A 265 -21.35 9.66 26.08
C HIS A 265 -20.15 10.55 25.73
N ASN A 266 -19.10 10.48 26.55
CA ASN A 266 -17.84 11.12 26.26
C ASN A 266 -17.18 10.25 25.19
N GLY A 267 -17.11 10.79 23.96
CA GLY A 267 -16.60 10.07 22.79
C GLY A 267 -15.28 9.38 23.11
N HIS A 268 -15.21 8.09 22.79
CA HIS A 268 -13.99 7.30 22.92
C HIS A 268 -12.85 8.04 22.17
N SER A 269 -11.81 8.42 22.91
CA SER A 269 -10.64 9.04 22.30
C SER A 269 -9.86 7.94 21.60
N TRP A 270 -9.43 8.15 20.37
CA TRP A 270 -8.59 7.18 19.65
C TRP A 270 -7.31 6.80 20.44
N LEU A 271 -6.85 7.70 21.32
CA LEU A 271 -5.72 7.50 22.23
C LEU A 271 -5.97 6.36 23.24
N ASP A 272 -7.22 6.00 23.48
CA ASP A 272 -7.58 4.97 24.47
C ASP A 272 -7.29 3.56 23.93
N ASN A 273 -7.23 3.38 22.61
CA ASN A 273 -7.06 2.07 21.96
C ASN A 273 -5.65 1.82 21.40
N ILE A 274 -4.79 2.84 21.32
CA ILE A 274 -3.49 2.73 20.66
C ILE A 274 -2.33 3.17 21.55
N ASP A 275 -1.25 2.37 21.60
CA ASP A 275 -0.05 2.67 22.37
C ASP A 275 0.60 3.99 21.90
N PRO A 276 0.63 5.05 22.71
CA PRO A 276 1.27 6.31 22.34
C PRO A 276 2.75 6.16 22.00
N LYS A 277 3.42 5.13 22.54
CA LYS A 277 4.82 4.81 22.21
C LYS A 277 5.00 4.44 20.74
N LEU A 278 4.00 3.79 20.13
CA LEU A 278 4.01 3.45 18.71
C LEU A 278 4.14 4.73 17.88
N TYR A 279 3.25 5.70 18.11
CA TYR A 279 3.23 6.97 17.37
C TYR A 279 4.47 7.82 17.66
N ILE A 280 4.95 7.85 18.90
CA ILE A 280 6.23 8.50 19.22
C ILE A 280 7.37 7.85 18.43
N GLY A 281 7.39 6.51 18.33
CA GLY A 281 8.35 5.77 17.51
C GLY A 281 8.26 6.13 16.02
N ILE A 282 7.05 6.15 15.47
CA ILE A 282 6.81 6.53 14.06
C ILE A 282 7.28 7.96 13.79
N VAL A 283 6.87 8.93 14.63
CA VAL A 283 7.28 10.33 14.50
C VAL A 283 8.79 10.46 14.58
N SER A 284 9.41 9.78 15.55
CA SER A 284 10.87 9.78 15.74
C SER A 284 11.60 9.20 14.54
N ALA A 285 11.05 8.15 13.92
CA ALA A 285 11.60 7.55 12.71
C ALA A 285 11.50 8.50 11.51
N LEU A 286 10.32 9.09 11.27
CA LEU A 286 10.09 10.04 10.17
C LEU A 286 11.00 11.28 10.29
N VAL A 287 11.16 11.84 11.49
CA VAL A 287 12.06 12.98 11.73
C VAL A 287 13.53 12.65 11.39
N GLN A 288 13.95 11.40 11.57
CA GLN A 288 15.31 10.94 11.25
C GLN A 288 15.54 10.69 9.75
N ARG A 289 14.52 10.87 8.89
CA ARG A 289 14.56 10.58 7.43
C ARG A 289 15.09 9.15 7.18
N PRO A 290 14.25 8.15 7.41
CA PRO A 290 14.68 6.75 7.38
C PRO A 290 15.10 6.35 5.96
N ARG A 291 16.04 5.41 5.85
CA ARG A 291 16.42 4.81 4.55
C ARG A 291 15.27 4.02 3.96
N PHE A 292 14.52 3.33 4.81
CA PHE A 292 13.26 2.69 4.47
C PHE A 292 12.31 2.71 5.67
N LEU A 293 11.07 3.11 5.42
CA LEU A 293 9.96 3.00 6.36
C LEU A 293 8.65 3.03 5.57
N SER A 294 7.84 1.99 5.69
CA SER A 294 6.48 1.93 5.17
C SER A 294 5.51 1.71 6.33
N ILE A 295 4.59 2.65 6.52
CA ILE A 295 3.54 2.61 7.55
C ILE A 295 2.21 2.47 6.84
N THR A 296 1.38 1.52 7.27
CA THR A 296 0.01 1.39 6.79
C THR A 296 -0.96 1.39 7.98
N LEU A 297 -1.92 2.32 7.96
CA LEU A 297 -3.04 2.40 8.88
C LEU A 297 -4.32 2.14 8.09
N ALA A 298 -5.05 1.09 8.42
CA ALA A 298 -6.29 0.71 7.75
C ALA A 298 -7.39 0.45 8.78
N GLN A 299 -8.65 0.64 8.39
CA GLN A 299 -9.79 0.60 9.32
C GLN A 299 -9.91 -0.72 10.12
N ASP A 300 -9.62 -1.85 9.47
CA ASP A 300 -9.83 -3.20 10.01
C ASP A 300 -8.55 -3.86 10.54
N ASP A 301 -7.38 -3.23 10.36
CA ASP A 301 -6.08 -3.79 10.74
C ASP A 301 -5.40 -2.95 11.81
N ALA A 302 -4.65 -3.62 12.70
CA ALA A 302 -3.69 -2.94 13.54
C ALA A 302 -2.59 -2.28 12.66
N PRO A 303 -1.97 -1.17 13.10
CA PRO A 303 -0.95 -0.48 12.34
C PRO A 303 0.15 -1.42 11.82
N SER A 304 0.42 -1.45 10.52
CA SER A 304 1.49 -2.26 9.96
C SER A 304 2.71 -1.41 9.63
N LEU A 305 3.89 -1.93 9.96
CA LEU A 305 5.17 -1.28 9.72
C LEU A 305 6.10 -2.25 8.99
N LEU A 306 6.69 -1.80 7.87
CA LEU A 306 7.87 -2.41 7.27
C LEU A 306 8.99 -1.38 7.38
N LEU A 307 10.00 -1.65 8.22
CA LEU A 307 10.99 -0.65 8.59
C LEU A 307 12.42 -1.18 8.52
N ASP A 308 13.38 -0.28 8.31
CA ASP A 308 14.80 -0.55 8.54
C ASP A 308 15.00 -1.07 9.98
N LYS A 309 15.64 -2.24 10.12
CA LYS A 309 15.90 -2.92 11.39
C LYS A 309 16.64 -2.02 12.39
N ASN A 310 17.43 -1.07 11.89
CA ASN A 310 18.11 -0.08 12.73
C ASN A 310 17.14 0.87 13.44
N LEU A 311 15.87 0.96 13.07
CA LEU A 311 14.86 1.81 13.70
C LEU A 311 14.08 1.09 14.81
N LEU A 312 14.25 -0.22 14.99
CA LEU A 312 13.52 -1.02 15.99
C LEU A 312 13.61 -0.46 17.41
N TYR A 313 14.76 0.13 17.78
CA TYR A 313 14.98 0.68 19.12
C TYR A 313 14.01 1.83 19.47
N LEU A 314 13.40 2.49 18.47
CA LEU A 314 12.45 3.57 18.66
C LEU A 314 11.09 3.08 19.18
N PHE A 315 10.77 1.81 18.96
CA PHE A 315 9.44 1.27 19.20
C PHE A 315 9.34 0.46 20.50
N GLY A 316 10.45 -0.04 21.03
CA GLY A 316 10.47 -0.81 22.28
C GLY A 316 9.45 -1.96 22.25
N ASN A 317 8.51 -1.96 23.20
CA ASN A 317 7.48 -3.01 23.30
C ASN A 317 6.16 -2.68 22.59
N SER A 318 6.08 -1.55 21.87
CA SER A 318 4.85 -1.07 21.19
C SER A 318 4.54 -1.79 19.86
N ILE A 319 5.49 -2.60 19.38
CA ILE A 319 5.35 -3.39 18.16
C ILE A 319 5.50 -4.89 18.47
N ALA A 320 4.93 -5.73 17.60
CA ALA A 320 4.99 -7.17 17.61
C ALA A 320 5.32 -7.69 16.20
N GLY A 321 5.87 -8.91 16.10
CA GLY A 321 6.27 -9.53 14.85
C GLY A 321 7.59 -10.28 14.99
N ASP A 322 8.05 -10.89 13.91
CA ASP A 322 9.38 -11.49 13.85
C ASP A 322 10.43 -10.38 13.65
N MET A 323 10.97 -9.88 14.76
CA MET A 323 12.00 -8.83 14.78
C MET A 323 13.39 -9.37 14.44
N ASP A 324 13.57 -10.69 14.47
CA ASP A 324 14.81 -11.35 14.11
C ASP A 324 14.91 -11.62 12.61
N CYS A 325 13.77 -11.63 11.92
CA CYS A 325 13.68 -11.69 10.46
C CYS A 325 14.65 -10.71 9.78
N ASP A 326 15.17 -11.14 8.64
CA ASP A 326 16.13 -10.37 7.84
C ASP A 326 15.67 -10.31 6.37
N LEU A 327 14.85 -9.31 6.09
CA LEU A 327 14.28 -9.08 4.77
C LEU A 327 15.12 -8.08 3.99
N VAL A 328 15.32 -8.34 2.70
CA VAL A 328 16.12 -7.49 1.81
C VAL A 328 15.22 -6.99 0.66
N PRO A 329 15.08 -5.66 0.51
CA PRO A 329 14.32 -5.05 -0.57
C PRO A 329 15.17 -4.95 -1.84
N ILE A 330 14.63 -5.45 -2.95
CA ILE A 330 15.11 -5.16 -4.30
C ILE A 330 14.24 -4.04 -4.87
N PHE A 331 14.84 -2.88 -5.07
CA PHE A 331 14.17 -1.71 -5.62
C PHE A 331 14.20 -1.69 -7.14
N LEU A 332 13.08 -1.27 -7.72
CA LEU A 332 12.90 -0.92 -9.11
C LEU A 332 12.63 0.58 -9.16
N ASP A 333 13.53 1.35 -9.75
CA ASP A 333 13.31 2.78 -9.99
C ASP A 333 12.36 2.98 -11.17
N LEU A 334 11.14 3.43 -10.87
CA LEU A 334 10.06 3.66 -11.83
C LEU A 334 9.82 5.16 -12.08
N ALA A 335 10.76 6.05 -11.69
CA ALA A 335 10.62 7.50 -11.88
C ALA A 335 10.36 7.89 -13.34
N ASN A 336 10.93 7.14 -14.28
CA ASN A 336 10.77 7.36 -15.72
C ASN A 336 9.51 6.72 -16.33
N LEU A 337 8.66 6.10 -15.52
CA LEU A 337 7.42 5.47 -15.95
C LEU A 337 6.21 6.30 -15.53
N PRO A 338 5.15 6.37 -16.36
CA PRO A 338 3.87 6.95 -15.95
C PRO A 338 3.16 6.07 -14.91
N PHE A 339 2.29 6.65 -14.07
CA PHE A 339 1.47 5.91 -13.10
C PHE A 339 0.53 4.91 -13.77
N GLU A 340 0.17 5.18 -15.03
CA GLU A 340 -0.69 4.36 -15.88
C GLU A 340 0.04 3.12 -16.45
N SER A 341 1.28 2.85 -16.01
CA SER A 341 2.01 1.64 -16.41
C SER A 341 1.37 0.40 -15.80
N THR A 342 1.06 -0.59 -16.63
CA THR A 342 0.37 -1.82 -16.24
C THR A 342 1.32 -3.01 -16.22
N GLY A 343 0.94 -4.06 -15.48
CA GLY A 343 1.63 -5.36 -15.52
C GLY A 343 3.03 -5.41 -14.91
N ILE A 344 3.50 -4.36 -14.24
CA ILE A 344 4.80 -4.34 -13.55
C ILE A 344 4.80 -5.35 -12.40
N VAL A 345 3.83 -5.24 -11.48
CA VAL A 345 3.74 -6.12 -10.29
C VAL A 345 3.65 -7.58 -10.72
N CYS A 346 2.66 -7.92 -11.55
CA CYS A 346 2.47 -9.28 -12.07
C CYS A 346 3.68 -9.78 -12.88
N GLY A 347 4.25 -8.93 -13.73
CA GLY A 347 5.38 -9.31 -14.56
C GLY A 347 6.64 -9.63 -13.75
N VAL A 348 6.95 -8.81 -12.74
CA VAL A 348 8.12 -9.01 -11.87
C VAL A 348 7.90 -10.16 -10.90
N ALA A 349 6.79 -10.14 -10.13
CA ALA A 349 6.50 -11.19 -9.17
C ALA A 349 6.35 -12.56 -9.85
N GLY A 350 5.67 -12.61 -11.00
CA GLY A 350 5.47 -13.85 -11.74
C GLY A 350 6.75 -14.43 -12.26
N LYS A 351 7.62 -13.59 -12.83
CA LYS A 351 8.92 -14.04 -13.31
C LYS A 351 9.78 -14.59 -12.18
N LEU A 352 9.78 -13.94 -11.02
CA LEU A 352 10.52 -14.42 -9.85
C LEU A 352 9.97 -15.75 -9.34
N VAL A 353 8.65 -15.86 -9.17
CA VAL A 353 7.99 -17.09 -8.71
C VAL A 353 8.25 -18.25 -9.68
N ASP A 354 8.11 -18.02 -10.99
CA ASP A 354 8.32 -19.05 -12.01
C ASP A 354 9.76 -19.57 -12.03
N GLU A 355 10.75 -18.67 -12.02
CA GLU A 355 12.18 -19.02 -12.06
C GLU A 355 12.64 -19.68 -10.76
N MET A 356 12.22 -19.15 -9.60
CA MET A 356 12.58 -19.73 -8.30
C MET A 356 11.99 -21.13 -8.12
N ARG A 357 10.73 -21.33 -8.53
CA ARG A 357 10.10 -22.67 -8.54
C ARG A 357 10.88 -23.63 -9.45
N GLY A 358 11.32 -23.16 -10.62
CA GLY A 358 12.15 -23.93 -11.53
C GLY A 358 13.49 -24.36 -10.90
N LEU A 359 14.16 -23.45 -10.20
CA LEU A 359 15.43 -23.73 -9.51
C LEU A 359 15.26 -24.72 -8.35
N GLN A 360 14.21 -24.57 -7.53
CA GLN A 360 13.90 -25.52 -6.44
C GLN A 360 13.65 -26.93 -6.98
N ALA A 361 12.90 -27.06 -8.08
CA ALA A 361 12.64 -28.34 -8.73
C ALA A 361 13.91 -29.02 -9.25
N ILE A 362 14.88 -28.22 -9.75
CA ILE A 362 16.18 -28.74 -10.20
C ILE A 362 17.04 -29.20 -9.03
N ASN A 363 17.05 -28.44 -7.93
CA ASN A 363 17.86 -28.73 -6.75
C ASN A 363 17.26 -29.82 -5.83
N GLN A 364 16.05 -30.31 -6.14
CA GLN A 364 15.28 -31.24 -5.29
C GLN A 364 15.08 -30.67 -3.87
N GLU A 365 14.94 -29.35 -3.77
CA GLU A 365 14.59 -28.68 -2.52
C GLU A 365 13.08 -28.87 -2.31
N GLU A 366 12.70 -29.71 -1.33
CA GLU A 366 11.32 -29.77 -0.86
C GLU A 366 11.05 -28.53 0.02
N GLY A 367 10.27 -27.58 -0.49
CA GLY A 367 9.95 -26.34 0.20
C GLY A 367 8.75 -25.62 -0.39
N SER A 368 8.16 -24.70 0.39
CA SER A 368 7.13 -23.78 -0.09
C SER A 368 7.72 -22.75 -1.05
N LEU A 369 6.87 -22.10 -1.84
CA LEU A 369 7.27 -20.93 -2.62
C LEU A 369 7.94 -19.86 -1.74
N PRO A 370 8.82 -19.02 -2.32
CA PRO A 370 9.43 -17.92 -1.61
C PRO A 370 8.37 -17.00 -1.00
N GLU A 371 8.64 -16.53 0.22
CA GLU A 371 7.82 -15.55 0.91
C GLU A 371 8.07 -14.16 0.28
N LEU A 372 7.53 -13.98 -0.92
CA LEU A 372 7.64 -12.76 -1.70
C LEU A 372 6.54 -11.78 -1.28
N SER A 373 6.97 -10.60 -0.86
CA SER A 373 6.09 -9.45 -0.67
C SER A 373 6.43 -8.35 -1.68
N TYR A 374 5.42 -7.55 -2.05
CA TYR A 374 5.59 -6.45 -2.99
C TYR A 374 5.05 -5.16 -2.38
N SER A 375 5.82 -4.08 -2.50
CA SER A 375 5.42 -2.75 -2.05
C SER A 375 5.60 -1.76 -3.19
N SER A 376 4.48 -1.26 -3.70
CA SER A 376 4.44 -0.23 -4.73
C SER A 376 4.41 1.15 -4.07
N THR A 377 5.22 2.06 -4.57
CA THR A 377 5.16 3.49 -4.25
C THR A 377 4.87 4.28 -5.52
N ALA A 378 4.77 5.61 -5.43
CA ALA A 378 4.49 6.46 -6.57
C ALA A 378 5.49 6.25 -7.74
N ARG A 379 6.79 6.23 -7.46
CA ARG A 379 7.87 6.11 -8.45
C ARG A 379 8.79 4.93 -8.22
N ALA A 380 8.44 3.97 -7.36
CA ALA A 380 9.23 2.76 -7.18
C ALA A 380 8.37 1.52 -6.95
N GLY A 381 8.96 0.37 -7.23
CA GLY A 381 8.48 -0.92 -6.73
C GLY A 381 9.56 -1.57 -5.89
N ALA A 382 9.20 -2.18 -4.77
CA ALA A 382 10.11 -2.95 -3.95
C ALA A 382 9.61 -4.40 -3.84
N VAL A 383 10.44 -5.35 -4.27
CA VAL A 383 10.24 -6.76 -3.99
C VAL A 383 11.01 -7.08 -2.72
N VAL A 384 10.33 -7.59 -1.70
CA VAL A 384 10.93 -7.84 -0.38
C VAL A 384 10.90 -9.34 -0.13
N LEU A 385 12.09 -9.89 0.16
CA LEU A 385 12.38 -11.32 0.25
C LEU A 385 13.34 -11.58 1.41
N SER A 386 13.52 -12.83 1.82
CA SER A 386 14.63 -13.19 2.72
C SER A 386 15.99 -12.86 2.09
N CYS A 387 17.02 -12.71 2.92
CA CYS A 387 18.39 -12.44 2.46
C CYS A 387 18.85 -13.44 1.37
N GLU A 388 18.64 -14.74 1.56
CA GLU A 388 19.02 -15.77 0.59
C GLU A 388 18.24 -15.66 -0.73
N GLU A 389 16.92 -15.47 -0.64
CA GLU A 389 16.06 -15.35 -1.82
C GLU A 389 16.30 -14.04 -2.58
N SER A 390 16.69 -12.97 -1.90
CA SER A 390 17.00 -11.69 -2.54
C SER A 390 18.20 -11.80 -3.48
N VAL A 391 19.24 -12.57 -3.11
CA VAL A 391 20.41 -12.82 -3.96
C VAL A 391 20.00 -13.60 -5.21
N ARG A 392 19.13 -14.60 -5.05
CA ARG A 392 18.56 -15.37 -6.16
C ARG A 392 17.67 -14.52 -7.05
N ALA A 393 16.80 -13.69 -6.48
CA ALA A 393 15.93 -12.79 -7.24
C ALA A 393 16.74 -11.77 -8.04
N LEU A 394 17.77 -11.19 -7.44
CA LEU A 394 18.61 -10.21 -8.12
C LEU A 394 19.36 -10.84 -9.31
N SER A 395 19.87 -12.07 -9.17
CA SER A 395 20.53 -12.77 -10.27
C SER A 395 19.58 -13.16 -11.41
N ILE A 396 18.28 -13.31 -11.12
CA ILE A 396 17.23 -13.49 -12.13
C ILE A 396 16.90 -12.16 -12.84
N LEU A 397 16.77 -11.06 -12.08
CA LEU A 397 16.29 -9.78 -12.62
C LEU A 397 17.36 -9.00 -13.39
N LEU A 398 18.62 -9.00 -12.94
CA LEU A 398 19.69 -8.20 -13.56
C LEU A 398 19.87 -8.53 -15.06
N PRO A 399 20.01 -9.80 -15.50
CA PRO A 399 20.21 -10.12 -16.91
C PRO A 399 19.03 -9.70 -17.82
N LEU A 400 17.83 -9.59 -17.24
CA LEU A 400 16.61 -9.20 -17.98
C LEU A 400 16.56 -7.68 -18.21
N LEU A 401 17.18 -6.90 -17.33
CA LEU A 401 17.02 -5.45 -17.26
C LEU A 401 18.30 -4.67 -17.58
N GLU A 402 19.48 -5.26 -17.43
CA GLU A 402 20.71 -4.67 -17.90
C GLU A 402 20.75 -4.67 -19.44
N THR A 403 20.97 -3.50 -20.02
CA THR A 403 21.42 -3.39 -21.40
C THR A 403 22.84 -3.92 -21.47
N ALA A 404 23.09 -4.93 -22.31
CA ALA A 404 24.45 -5.35 -22.63
C ALA A 404 25.24 -4.10 -23.00
N GLU A 405 26.29 -3.78 -22.23
CA GLU A 405 27.18 -2.68 -22.57
C GLU A 405 27.65 -2.90 -24.01
N VAL A 406 27.35 -1.95 -24.89
CA VAL A 406 28.00 -1.87 -26.19
C VAL A 406 29.44 -1.52 -25.87
N THR A 407 30.28 -2.55 -25.92
CA THR A 407 31.72 -2.49 -25.71
C THR A 407 32.41 -1.66 -26.78
#